data_AF-A0A067DPS2-F1
#
_entry.id   AF-A0A067DPS2-F1
#
_cell.length_a   1.000
_cell.length_b   1.000
_cell.length_c   1.000
_cell.angle_alpha   90.00
_cell.angle_beta   90.00
_cell.angle_gamma   90.00
#
_symmetry.space_group_name_H-M   'P 1'
#
loop_
_entity.id
_entity.type
_entity.pdbx_description
1 polymer ?
#
loop_
_entity_poly.entity_id
_entity_poly.type
_entity_poly.pdbx_seq_one_letter_code
_entity_poly.pdbx_strand_id
1 'polypeptide(L)'
;LSRQNIQTFVDDQLSRGDEISESLVNAIEASAISVILFSEGYASSRWCLDKLVKILEGKKEYAQIVIPVFYRVDPSDVRNQMGSFGILFSKLEERLKVNTEKLQSWRNALKEAASLSSFHSLNMR
;
A
#
# COMPACT_ATOMS: atom_id res chain seq x y z
N LEU A 1 9.39 -16.04 -3.96
CA LEU A 1 8.52 -16.59 -2.89
C LEU A 1 8.14 -18.04 -3.18
N SER A 2 7.42 -18.32 -4.26
CA SER A 2 7.05 -19.70 -4.65
C SER A 2 8.22 -20.70 -4.74
N ARG A 3 9.36 -20.32 -5.36
CA ARG A 3 10.57 -21.17 -5.43
C ARG A 3 11.15 -21.57 -4.05
N GLN A 4 10.80 -20.83 -3.00
CA GLN A 4 11.24 -21.07 -1.62
C GLN A 4 10.11 -21.68 -0.77
N ASN A 5 9.03 -22.16 -1.39
CA ASN A 5 7.86 -22.75 -0.72
C ASN A 5 7.19 -21.81 0.30
N ILE A 6 7.29 -20.49 0.10
CA ILE A 6 6.55 -19.51 0.90
C ILE A 6 5.15 -19.39 0.30
N GLN A 7 4.13 -19.70 1.11
CA GLN A 7 2.72 -19.50 0.73
C GLN A 7 2.45 -18.00 0.58
N THR A 8 1.87 -17.61 -0.56
CA THR A 8 1.63 -16.20 -0.89
C THR A 8 0.22 -15.99 -1.36
N PHE A 9 -0.45 -15.00 -0.78
CA PHE A 9 -1.62 -14.37 -1.38
C PHE A 9 -1.12 -13.25 -2.30
N VAL A 10 -1.45 -13.33 -3.58
CA VAL A 10 -1.19 -12.25 -4.53
C VAL A 10 -2.50 -11.54 -4.77
N ASP A 11 -2.54 -10.30 -4.36
CA ASP A 11 -3.64 -9.38 -4.65
C ASP A 11 -3.47 -8.88 -6.09
N ASP A 12 -3.76 -9.77 -7.04
CA ASP A 12 -3.93 -9.42 -8.44
C ASP A 12 -5.30 -8.73 -8.59
N GLN A 13 -5.36 -7.73 -9.47
CA GLN A 13 -6.46 -6.77 -9.54
C GLN A 13 -7.79 -7.35 -10.09
N LEU A 14 -8.06 -8.64 -9.88
CA LEU A 14 -9.12 -9.39 -10.53
C LEU A 14 -10.53 -9.10 -9.99
N SER A 15 -10.68 -8.54 -8.79
CA SER A 15 -11.99 -8.10 -8.29
C SER A 15 -12.15 -6.59 -8.43
N ARG A 16 -12.65 -6.17 -9.61
CA ARG A 16 -13.27 -4.85 -9.79
C ARG A 16 -14.57 -4.78 -8.98
N GLY A 17 -14.44 -4.57 -7.67
CA GLY A 17 -15.53 -4.26 -6.76
C GLY A 17 -15.16 -3.02 -5.94
N ASP A 18 -16.16 -2.28 -5.48
CA ASP A 18 -15.96 -1.06 -4.69
C ASP A 18 -15.55 -1.34 -3.22
N GLU A 19 -15.60 -2.60 -2.78
CA GLU A 19 -15.38 -3.02 -1.38
C GLU A 19 -14.27 -4.06 -1.22
N ILE A 20 -13.34 -3.84 -0.28
CA ILE A 20 -12.28 -4.78 0.11
C ILE A 20 -12.89 -6.16 0.34
N SER A 21 -12.51 -7.15 -0.47
CA SER A 21 -13.09 -8.49 -0.36
C SER A 21 -12.77 -9.14 0.99
N GLU A 22 -13.70 -9.91 1.54
CA GLU A 22 -13.50 -10.72 2.74
C GLU A 22 -12.27 -11.64 2.63
N SER A 23 -12.02 -12.18 1.43
CA SER A 23 -10.84 -13.01 1.17
C SER A 23 -9.52 -12.26 1.39
N LEU A 24 -9.47 -10.97 1.09
CA LEU A 24 -8.29 -10.13 1.30
C LEU A 24 -8.13 -9.78 2.78
N VAL A 25 -9.23 -9.50 3.49
CA VAL A 25 -9.20 -9.27 4.94
C VAL A 25 -8.64 -10.50 5.64
N ASN A 26 -9.21 -11.67 5.36
CA ASN A 26 -8.75 -12.95 5.92
C ASN A 26 -7.28 -13.23 5.56
N ALA A 27 -6.87 -12.93 4.33
CA ALA A 27 -5.48 -13.09 3.91
C ALA A 27 -4.54 -12.15 4.66
N ILE A 28 -4.93 -10.90 4.89
CA ILE A 28 -4.16 -9.96 5.71
C ILE A 28 -4.05 -10.53 7.12
N GLU A 29 -5.15 -10.84 7.80
CA GLU A 29 -5.17 -11.34 9.19
C GLU A 29 -4.33 -12.61 9.37
N ALA A 30 -4.42 -13.56 8.43
CA ALA A 30 -3.68 -14.83 8.48
C ALA A 30 -2.19 -14.70 8.09
N SER A 31 -1.75 -13.57 7.54
CA SER A 31 -0.39 -13.41 7.05
C SER A 31 0.58 -12.95 8.13
N ALA A 32 1.74 -13.62 8.23
CA ALA A 32 2.84 -13.16 9.08
C ALA A 32 3.58 -11.95 8.49
N ILE A 33 3.61 -11.84 7.16
CA ILE A 33 4.37 -10.82 6.42
C ILE A 33 3.49 -10.23 5.32
N SER A 34 3.41 -8.90 5.28
CA SER A 34 2.82 -8.14 4.18
C SER A 34 3.90 -7.39 3.41
N VAL A 35 3.98 -7.62 2.10
CA VAL A 35 4.89 -6.89 1.20
C VAL A 35 4.12 -5.88 0.40
N ILE A 36 4.46 -4.59 0.54
CA ILE A 36 3.77 -3.49 -0.14
C ILE A 36 4.64 -3.00 -1.29
N LEU A 37 4.14 -3.06 -2.52
CA LEU A 37 4.83 -2.55 -3.70
C LEU A 37 4.33 -1.15 -4.06
N PHE A 38 5.05 -0.12 -3.63
CA PHE A 38 4.79 1.25 -4.04
C PHE A 38 5.31 1.48 -5.46
N SER A 39 4.43 2.00 -6.31
CA SER A 39 4.73 2.50 -7.66
C SER A 39 3.95 3.79 -7.88
N GLU A 40 4.23 4.55 -8.95
CA GLU A 40 3.47 5.76 -9.25
C GLU A 40 1.96 5.48 -9.35
N GLY A 41 1.59 4.37 -10.00
CA GLY A 41 0.19 3.94 -10.14
C GLY A 41 -0.51 3.65 -8.80
N TYR A 42 0.24 3.32 -7.74
CA TYR A 42 -0.31 3.05 -6.41
C TYR A 42 -1.07 4.27 -5.86
N ALA A 43 -0.50 5.47 -6.03
CA ALA A 43 -1.10 6.73 -5.58
C ALA A 43 -2.43 7.06 -6.25
N SER A 44 -2.66 6.54 -7.47
CA SER A 44 -3.85 6.80 -8.28
C SER A 44 -5.03 5.86 -7.99
N SER A 45 -4.82 4.87 -7.12
CA SER A 45 -5.79 3.81 -6.84
C SER A 45 -6.34 3.92 -5.43
N ARG A 46 -7.63 4.29 -5.32
CA ARG A 46 -8.39 4.26 -4.06
C ARG A 46 -8.24 2.91 -3.36
N TRP A 47 -8.33 1.84 -4.14
CA TRP A 47 -8.24 0.48 -3.65
C TRP A 47 -6.88 0.18 -3.01
N CYS A 48 -5.78 0.58 -3.65
CA CYS A 48 -4.44 0.42 -3.09
C CYS A 48 -4.29 1.17 -1.76
N LEU A 49 -4.89 2.36 -1.63
CA LEU A 49 -4.84 3.14 -0.40
C LEU A 49 -5.72 2.56 0.72
N ASP A 50 -6.92 2.07 0.39
CA ASP A 50 -7.81 1.40 1.34
C ASP A 50 -7.17 0.11 1.88
N LYS A 51 -6.52 -0.67 1.01
CA LYS A 51 -5.73 -1.85 1.41
C LYS A 51 -4.53 -1.51 2.28
N LEU A 52 -3.84 -0.40 1.99
CA LEU A 52 -2.71 0.04 2.80
C LEU A 52 -3.11 0.28 4.26
N VAL A 53 -4.27 0.91 4.46
CA VAL A 53 -4.84 1.15 5.80
C VAL A 53 -5.08 -0.19 6.50
N LYS A 54 -5.72 -1.16 5.83
CA LYS A 54 -5.96 -2.50 6.40
C LYS A 54 -4.70 -3.28 6.75
N ILE A 55 -3.67 -3.21 5.90
CA ILE A 55 -2.38 -3.86 6.21
C ILE A 55 -1.75 -3.26 7.47
N LEU A 56 -1.82 -1.93 7.65
CA LEU A 56 -1.25 -1.28 8.83
C LEU A 56 -2.10 -1.47 10.10
N GLU A 57 -3.41 -1.66 9.97
CA GLU A 57 -4.26 -2.16 11.06
C GLU A 57 -3.81 -3.56 11.48
N GLY A 58 -3.68 -4.49 10.53
CA GLY A 58 -3.21 -5.87 10.79
C GLY A 58 -1.80 -5.92 11.39
N LYS A 59 -0.90 -5.03 10.97
CA LYS A 59 0.42 -4.83 11.59
C LYS A 59 0.33 -4.55 13.09
N LYS A 60 -0.63 -3.72 13.51
CA LYS A 60 -0.80 -3.30 14.90
C LYS A 60 -1.51 -4.38 15.71
N GLU A 61 -2.51 -5.02 15.14
CA GLU A 61 -3.36 -5.99 15.83
C GLU A 61 -2.72 -7.38 15.95
N TYR A 62 -2.03 -7.84 14.91
CA TYR A 62 -1.49 -9.21 14.81
C TYR A 62 0.05 -9.26 14.79
N ALA A 63 0.71 -8.15 15.11
CA ALA A 63 2.18 -8.02 15.14
C ALA A 63 2.88 -8.43 13.82
N GLN A 64 2.21 -8.20 12.68
CA GLN A 64 2.73 -8.59 11.37
C GLN A 64 3.96 -7.78 10.99
N ILE A 65 4.83 -8.39 10.19
CA ILE A 65 5.95 -7.68 9.56
C ILE A 65 5.46 -7.04 8.28
N VAL A 66 5.65 -5.74 8.14
CA VAL A 66 5.33 -5.00 6.92
C VAL A 66 6.61 -4.56 6.23
N ILE A 67 6.78 -4.95 4.97
CA ILE A 67 7.96 -4.67 4.17
C ILE A 67 7.57 -3.78 2.98
N PRO A 68 7.89 -2.48 3.00
CA PRO A 68 7.69 -1.62 1.84
C PRO A 68 8.79 -1.85 0.79
N VAL A 69 8.39 -1.94 -0.48
CA VAL A 69 9.25 -2.01 -1.66
C VAL A 69 8.89 -0.86 -2.59
N PHE A 70 9.88 -0.07 -2.99
CA PHE A 70 9.70 1.11 -3.82
C PHE A 70 10.15 0.84 -5.25
N TYR A 71 9.20 0.80 -6.17
CA TYR A 71 9.45 0.57 -7.59
C TYR A 71 9.32 1.87 -8.37
N ARG A 72 10.47 2.41 -8.80
CA ARG A 72 10.58 3.66 -9.57
C ARG A 72 9.86 4.86 -8.93
N VAL A 73 9.86 4.90 -7.60
CA VAL A 73 9.36 6.02 -6.79
C VAL A 73 10.33 6.28 -5.67
N ASP A 74 10.51 7.55 -5.29
CA ASP A 74 11.32 7.92 -4.14
C ASP A 74 10.52 7.64 -2.85
N PRO A 75 11.08 6.92 -1.85
CA PRO A 75 10.42 6.73 -0.56
C PRO A 75 10.02 8.04 0.13
N SER A 76 10.79 9.12 -0.05
CA SER A 76 10.48 10.47 0.45
C SER A 76 9.22 11.03 -0.21
N ASP A 77 9.05 10.82 -1.51
CA ASP A 77 7.87 11.23 -2.25
C ASP A 77 6.63 10.46 -1.79
N VAL A 78 6.76 9.15 -1.51
CA VAL A 78 5.67 8.36 -0.93
C VAL A 78 5.34 8.85 0.49
N ARG A 79 6.36 9.06 1.33
CA ARG A 79 6.21 9.47 2.74
C ARG A 79 5.56 10.82 2.91
N ASN A 80 5.91 11.77 2.05
CA ASN A 80 5.46 13.16 2.12
C ASN A 80 4.38 13.49 1.08
N GLN A 81 4.00 12.53 0.23
CA GLN A 81 3.08 12.70 -0.88
C GLN A 81 3.51 13.85 -1.81
N MET A 82 4.77 13.80 -2.26
CA MET A 82 5.40 14.79 -3.14
C MET A 82 5.78 14.18 -4.50
N GLY A 83 6.37 14.97 -5.39
CA GLY A 83 6.84 14.51 -6.70
C GLY A 83 5.71 13.97 -7.59
N SER A 84 6.02 13.02 -8.47
CA SER A 84 5.03 12.40 -9.35
C SER A 84 3.98 11.61 -8.57
N PHE A 85 4.36 10.97 -7.47
CA PHE A 85 3.45 10.25 -6.58
C PHE A 85 2.40 11.18 -5.97
N GLY A 86 2.84 12.33 -5.45
CA GLY A 86 1.98 13.38 -4.90
C GLY A 86 1.00 13.95 -5.92
N ILE A 87 1.45 14.21 -7.16
CA ILE A 87 0.58 14.69 -8.24
C ILE A 87 -0.55 13.69 -8.51
N LEU A 88 -0.25 12.39 -8.57
CA LEU A 88 -1.26 11.35 -8.79
C LEU A 88 -2.20 11.20 -7.60
N PHE A 89 -1.69 11.35 -6.38
CA PHE A 89 -2.50 11.34 -5.16
C PHE A 89 -3.48 12.53 -5.10
N SER A 90 -3.02 13.74 -5.42
CA SER A 90 -3.90 14.93 -5.47
C SER A 90 -4.97 14.82 -6.56
N LYS A 91 -4.65 14.27 -7.73
CA LYS A 91 -5.65 13.99 -8.77
C LYS A 91 -6.72 13.00 -8.31
N LEU A 92 -6.33 12.00 -7.50
CA LEU A 92 -7.27 11.06 -6.91
C LEU A 92 -8.21 11.76 -5.91
N GLU A 93 -7.66 12.62 -5.06
CA GLU A 93 -8.39 13.43 -4.09
C GLU A 93 -9.47 14.28 -4.78
N GLU A 94 -9.10 15.02 -5.83
CA GLU A 94 -10.02 15.83 -6.64
C GLU A 94 -11.12 14.99 -7.31
N ARG A 95 -10.74 13.85 -7.92
CA ARG A 95 -11.66 12.99 -8.66
C ARG A 95 -12.73 12.36 -7.77
N LEU A 96 -12.36 11.94 -6.56
CA LEU A 96 -13.23 11.16 -5.69
C LEU A 96 -13.99 11.98 -4.65
N LYS A 97 -13.70 13.29 -4.53
CA LYS A 97 -14.31 14.17 -3.51
C LYS A 97 -14.32 13.52 -2.12
N VAL A 98 -13.18 12.92 -1.76
CA VAL A 98 -13.03 12.12 -0.54
C VAL A 98 -13.18 13.03 0.68
N ASN A 99 -13.84 12.54 1.72
CA ASN A 99 -13.94 13.29 2.97
C ASN A 99 -12.56 13.45 3.63
N THR A 100 -12.42 14.49 4.46
CA THR A 100 -11.14 14.85 5.09
C THR A 100 -10.58 13.72 5.95
N GLU A 101 -11.44 12.97 6.64
CA GLU A 101 -11.03 11.86 7.53
C GLU A 101 -10.36 10.72 6.76
N LYS A 102 -10.97 10.28 5.66
CA LYS A 102 -10.42 9.21 4.83
C LYS A 102 -9.17 9.65 4.08
N LEU A 103 -9.12 10.90 3.64
CA LEU A 103 -7.89 11.46 3.08
C LEU A 103 -6.75 11.45 4.11
N GLN A 104 -7.04 11.84 5.34
CA GLN A 104 -6.05 11.86 6.41
C GLN A 104 -5.58 10.45 6.78
N SER A 105 -6.48 9.45 6.78
CA SER A 105 -6.09 8.06 7.02
C SER A 105 -5.13 7.54 5.95
N TRP A 106 -5.37 7.86 4.68
CA TRP A 106 -4.44 7.52 3.60
C TRP A 106 -3.09 8.21 3.72
N ARG A 107 -3.07 9.51 4.03
CA ARG A 107 -1.81 10.27 4.24
C ARG A 107 -1.00 9.68 5.39
N ASN A 108 -1.66 9.36 6.50
CA ASN A 108 -1.02 8.74 7.65
C ASN A 108 -0.47 7.34 7.31
N ALA A 109 -1.24 6.54 6.57
CA ALA A 109 -0.86 5.21 6.16
C ALA A 109 0.36 5.21 5.22
N LEU A 110 0.38 6.10 4.22
CA LEU A 110 1.52 6.30 3.33
C LEU A 110 2.77 6.74 4.10
N LYS A 111 2.62 7.69 5.01
CA LYS A 111 3.71 8.16 5.87
C LYS A 111 4.25 7.05 6.77
N GLU A 112 3.37 6.30 7.44
CA GLU A 112 3.75 5.21 8.34
C GLU A 112 4.49 4.12 7.56
N ALA A 113 3.91 3.61 6.47
CA ALA A 113 4.51 2.56 5.65
C ALA A 113 5.86 2.97 5.05
N ALA A 114 5.98 4.20 4.55
CA ALA A 114 7.23 4.70 3.99
C ALA A 114 8.27 5.12 5.05
N SER A 115 7.91 5.10 6.32
CA SER A 115 8.82 5.29 7.45
C SER A 115 9.32 3.98 8.05
N LEU A 116 8.76 2.84 7.63
CA LEU A 116 9.29 1.52 7.99
C LEU A 116 10.66 1.32 7.35
N SER A 117 11.51 0.53 8.01
CA SER A 117 12.78 0.09 7.46
C SER A 117 12.53 -0.59 6.11
N SER A 118 13.22 -0.13 5.08
CA SER A 118 12.91 -0.49 3.70
C SER A 118 14.13 -0.97 2.93
N PHE A 119 13.88 -1.74 1.88
CA PHE A 119 14.89 -2.09 0.88
C PHE A 119 14.78 -1.11 -0.28
N HIS A 120 15.82 -0.28 -0.49
CA HIS A 120 15.89 0.64 -1.62
C HIS A 120 16.53 -0.06 -2.82
N SER A 121 15.73 -0.45 -3.82
CA SER A 121 16.25 -1.06 -5.05
C SER A 121 16.41 0.00 -6.14
N LEU A 122 17.63 0.52 -6.30
CA LEU A 122 17.99 1.44 -7.40
C LEU A 122 18.30 0.71 -8.72
N ASN A 123 18.25 -0.63 -8.75
CA ASN A 123 18.66 -1.41 -9.90
C ASN A 123 17.69 -2.56 -10.17
N MET A 124 16.73 -2.33 -11.07
CA MET A 124 16.22 -3.39 -11.94
C MET A 124 16.50 -2.96 -13.37
N ARG A 125 17.63 -3.47 -13.89
CA ARG A 125 17.92 -3.50 -15.33
C ARG A 125 16.97 -4.45 -16.02
#